data_AF-A0A973MD96-F1
#
_entry.id   AF-A0A973MD96-F1
#
_cell.length_a   1.000
_cell.length_b   1.000
_cell.length_c   1.000
_cell.angle_alpha   90.00
_cell.angle_beta   90.00
_cell.angle_gamma   90.00
#
_symmetry.space_group_name_H-M   'P 1'
#
loop_
_entity.id
_entity.type
_entity.pdbx_description
1 polymer ?
#
loop_
_entity_poly.entity_id
_entity_poly.type
_entity_poly.pdbx_seq_one_letter_code
_entity_poly.pdbx_strand_id
1 'polypeptide(L)'
;MIGLYLLLNLVVLWIVARTSGASGWRLVLMLFLLGFVVGSANNLIEALFFKVLPLREVAAAAVPAAIIFAILSPVAVLLAGRWRDTDKATAEPGGFTPLMLLAVVVAYEVLYWTAGTLVYPYIADFYATTRTIPPTYAVAAVQVGRSLIFVGAAYPLLKSGLRGAPLVLALVYSLIGGIAPLLPDNPYMPPDVRFYHAIETSTSNFLFGLVVGFLFTRRRPATPVPA
;
A
#
# COMPACT_ATOMS: atom_id res chain seq x y z
N MET A 1 -19.68 7.25 -6.33
CA MET A 1 -18.49 6.68 -5.64
C MET A 1 -17.24 6.64 -6.53
N ILE A 2 -17.31 6.28 -7.81
CA ILE A 2 -16.12 6.20 -8.68
C ILE A 2 -15.33 7.51 -8.80
N GLY A 3 -16.01 8.67 -8.87
CA GLY A 3 -15.33 9.98 -8.91
C GLY A 3 -14.50 10.26 -7.66
N LEU A 4 -15.01 9.92 -6.48
CA LEU A 4 -14.29 10.05 -5.21
C LEU A 4 -13.08 9.11 -5.17
N TYR A 5 -13.25 7.87 -5.63
CA TYR A 5 -12.15 6.91 -5.76
C TYR A 5 -11.02 7.45 -6.66
N LEU A 6 -11.35 7.97 -7.84
CA LEU A 6 -10.36 8.54 -8.77
C LEU A 6 -9.67 9.77 -8.18
N LEU A 7 -10.44 10.68 -7.58
CA LEU A 7 -9.91 11.89 -6.96
C LEU A 7 -8.96 11.56 -5.80
N LEU A 8 -9.35 10.64 -4.91
CA LEU A 8 -8.55 10.25 -3.75
C LEU A 8 -7.21 9.65 -4.19
N ASN A 9 -7.24 8.70 -5.13
CA ASN A 9 -6.02 8.10 -5.68
C ASN A 9 -5.15 9.16 -6.36
N LEU A 10 -5.73 10.06 -7.16
CA LEU A 10 -4.99 11.12 -7.84
C LEU A 10 -4.32 12.08 -6.84
N VAL A 11 -5.04 12.51 -5.80
CA VAL A 11 -4.51 13.43 -4.78
C VAL A 11 -3.34 12.78 -4.04
N VAL A 12 -3.47 11.51 -3.64
CA VAL A 12 -2.38 10.82 -2.94
C VAL A 12 -1.17 10.62 -3.84
N LEU A 13 -1.36 10.18 -5.09
CA LEU A 13 -0.26 10.05 -6.05
C LEU A 13 0.40 11.40 -6.36
N TRP A 14 -0.37 12.49 -6.42
CA TRP A 14 0.15 13.84 -6.56
C TRP A 14 1.00 14.26 -5.36
N ILE A 15 0.57 13.95 -4.12
CA ILE A 15 1.37 14.19 -2.91
C ILE A 15 2.71 13.43 -2.98
N VAL A 16 2.68 12.15 -3.38
CA VAL A 16 3.89 11.34 -3.56
C VAL A 16 4.80 11.97 -4.64
N ALA A 17 4.23 12.38 -5.77
CA ALA A 17 4.96 13.01 -6.85
C ALA A 17 5.67 14.30 -6.41
N ARG A 18 4.97 15.16 -5.64
CA ARG A 18 5.50 16.43 -5.09
C ARG A 18 6.62 16.24 -4.07
N THR A 19 6.60 15.12 -3.35
CA THR A 19 7.57 14.81 -2.28
C THR A 19 8.73 13.94 -2.74
N SER A 20 8.63 13.35 -3.93
CA SER A 20 9.66 12.48 -4.52
C SER A 20 10.85 13.26 -5.10
N GLY A 21 12.04 12.69 -4.97
CA GLY A 21 13.26 13.18 -5.64
C GLY A 21 13.38 12.76 -7.10
N ALA A 22 12.63 11.73 -7.55
CA ALA A 22 12.57 11.29 -8.94
C ALA A 22 11.66 12.17 -9.82
N SER A 23 11.88 12.16 -11.13
CA SER A 23 11.09 12.91 -12.11
C SER A 23 10.78 12.10 -13.39
N GLY A 24 10.01 12.71 -14.30
CA GLY A 24 9.71 12.17 -15.63
C GLY A 24 9.09 10.78 -15.62
N TRP A 25 9.39 9.98 -16.66
CA TRP A 25 8.87 8.62 -16.82
C TRP A 25 9.27 7.66 -15.71
N ARG A 26 10.42 7.89 -15.08
CA ARG A 26 10.87 7.11 -13.93
C ARG A 26 9.90 7.27 -12.76
N LEU A 27 9.50 8.50 -12.45
CA LEU A 27 8.49 8.76 -11.42
C LEU A 27 7.13 8.19 -11.81
N VAL A 28 6.72 8.31 -13.09
CA VAL A 28 5.46 7.72 -13.57
C VAL A 28 5.41 6.22 -13.30
N LEU A 29 6.47 5.49 -13.64
CA LEU A 29 6.54 4.04 -13.40
C LEU A 29 6.50 3.71 -11.90
N MET A 30 7.20 4.48 -11.07
CA MET A 30 7.18 4.30 -9.61
C MET A 30 5.78 4.51 -9.02
N LEU A 31 5.07 5.56 -9.45
CA LEU A 31 3.70 5.83 -9.01
C LEU A 31 2.72 4.78 -9.53
N PHE A 32 2.90 4.30 -10.76
CA PHE A 32 2.10 3.21 -11.31
C PHE A 32 2.27 1.94 -10.48
N LEU A 33 3.52 1.54 -10.22
CA LEU A 33 3.82 0.36 -9.42
C LEU A 33 3.27 0.52 -8.00
N LEU A 34 3.49 1.68 -7.37
CA LEU A 34 2.96 1.95 -6.04
C LEU A 34 1.43 1.83 -6.03
N GLY A 35 0.74 2.57 -6.90
CA GLY A 35 -0.72 2.61 -6.94
C GLY A 35 -1.35 1.27 -7.29
N PHE A 36 -0.86 0.62 -8.35
CA PHE A 36 -1.39 -0.67 -8.80
C PHE A 36 -1.13 -1.79 -7.79
N VAL A 37 0.09 -1.88 -7.26
CA VAL A 37 0.44 -2.97 -6.34
C VAL A 37 -0.26 -2.78 -5.00
N VAL A 38 -0.24 -1.57 -4.44
CA VAL A 38 -0.86 -1.29 -3.14
C VAL A 38 -2.39 -1.25 -3.23
N GLY A 39 -2.92 -0.55 -4.24
CA GLY A 39 -4.35 -0.30 -4.36
C GLY A 39 -5.15 -1.42 -5.05
N SER A 40 -4.47 -2.35 -5.72
CA SER A 40 -5.14 -3.46 -6.42
C SER A 40 -4.52 -4.80 -6.10
N ALA A 41 -3.28 -5.06 -6.53
CA ALA A 41 -2.71 -6.41 -6.47
C ALA A 41 -2.70 -7.00 -5.05
N ASN A 42 -2.30 -6.21 -4.05
CA ASN A 42 -2.23 -6.66 -2.66
C ASN A 42 -3.60 -7.01 -2.06
N ASN A 43 -4.66 -6.28 -2.45
CA ASN A 43 -6.03 -6.54 -2.02
C ASN A 43 -6.65 -7.73 -2.76
N LEU A 44 -6.31 -7.88 -4.04
CA LEU A 44 -6.75 -9.02 -4.85
C LEU A 44 -6.14 -10.35 -4.39
N ILE A 45 -4.89 -10.33 -3.89
CA ILE A 45 -4.27 -11.51 -3.26
C ILE A 45 -5.10 -11.96 -2.05
N GLU A 46 -5.50 -11.02 -1.19
CA GLU A 46 -6.35 -11.33 -0.04
C GLU A 46 -7.72 -11.83 -0.47
N ALA A 47 -8.36 -11.15 -1.42
CA ALA A 47 -9.67 -11.57 -1.93
C ALA A 47 -9.64 -12.96 -2.57
N LEU A 48 -8.56 -13.32 -3.27
CA LEU A 48 -8.36 -14.66 -3.81
C LEU A 48 -8.16 -15.70 -2.70
N PHE A 49 -7.30 -15.38 -1.72
CA PHE A 49 -6.93 -16.29 -0.65
C PHE A 49 -8.09 -16.61 0.29
N PHE A 50 -8.86 -15.59 0.68
CA PHE A 50 -10.10 -15.75 1.45
C PHE A 50 -11.28 -16.23 0.59
N LYS A 51 -11.02 -16.59 -0.67
CA LYS A 51 -11.97 -17.06 -1.68
C LYS A 51 -13.10 -16.07 -1.98
N VAL A 52 -13.00 -14.82 -1.53
CA VAL A 52 -14.00 -13.76 -1.75
C VAL A 52 -14.30 -13.63 -3.24
N LEU A 53 -13.25 -13.62 -4.07
CA LEU A 53 -13.33 -13.55 -5.52
C LEU A 53 -12.74 -14.82 -6.17
N PRO A 54 -13.37 -15.36 -7.22
CA PRO A 54 -12.75 -16.39 -8.05
C PRO A 54 -11.61 -15.80 -8.89
N LEU A 55 -10.65 -16.64 -9.30
CA LEU A 55 -9.46 -16.22 -10.04
C LEU A 55 -9.77 -15.41 -11.31
N ARG A 56 -10.83 -15.79 -12.04
CA ARG A 56 -11.29 -15.07 -13.25
C ARG A 56 -11.66 -13.63 -12.94
N GLU A 57 -12.33 -13.39 -11.82
CA GLU A 57 -12.77 -12.06 -11.42
C GLU A 57 -11.64 -11.22 -10.85
N VAL A 58 -10.69 -11.86 -10.17
CA VAL A 58 -9.43 -11.23 -9.78
C VAL A 58 -8.70 -10.68 -11.01
N ALA A 59 -8.55 -11.51 -12.06
CA ALA A 59 -7.95 -11.07 -13.31
C ALA A 59 -8.76 -9.94 -13.99
N ALA A 60 -10.09 -10.06 -14.00
CA ALA A 60 -10.98 -9.04 -14.57
C ALA A 60 -10.93 -7.71 -13.80
N ALA A 61 -10.71 -7.73 -12.48
CA ALA A 61 -10.58 -6.54 -11.64
C ALA A 61 -9.20 -5.89 -11.75
N ALA A 62 -8.14 -6.66 -12.03
CA ALA A 62 -6.78 -6.15 -12.20
C ALA A 62 -6.65 -5.24 -13.43
N VAL A 63 -7.32 -5.55 -14.54
CA VAL A 63 -7.25 -4.79 -15.79
C VAL A 63 -7.72 -3.33 -15.64
N PRO A 64 -8.94 -3.03 -15.15
CA PRO A 64 -9.38 -1.65 -14.98
C PRO A 64 -8.51 -0.91 -13.96
N ALA A 65 -8.05 -1.57 -12.90
CA ALA A 65 -7.13 -0.97 -11.94
C ALA A 65 -5.80 -0.57 -12.60
N ALA A 66 -5.22 -1.44 -13.43
CA ALA A 66 -4.01 -1.14 -14.19
C ALA A 66 -4.23 0.06 -15.13
N ILE A 67 -5.35 0.11 -15.87
CA ILE A 67 -5.69 1.24 -16.75
C ILE A 67 -5.81 2.54 -15.94
N ILE A 68 -6.52 2.50 -14.80
CA ILE A 68 -6.69 3.66 -13.93
C ILE A 68 -5.33 4.17 -13.46
N PHE A 69 -4.48 3.32 -12.89
CA PHE A 69 -3.17 3.77 -12.41
C PHE A 69 -2.23 4.17 -13.54
N ALA A 70 -2.34 3.58 -14.73
CA ALA A 70 -1.59 3.98 -15.92
C ALA A 70 -1.97 5.39 -16.40
N ILE A 71 -3.21 5.84 -16.14
CA ILE A 71 -3.67 7.20 -16.44
C ILE A 71 -3.35 8.16 -15.29
N LEU A 72 -3.66 7.78 -14.04
CA LEU A 72 -3.50 8.67 -12.89
C LEU A 72 -2.03 8.99 -12.61
N SER A 73 -1.11 8.05 -12.86
CA SER A 73 0.32 8.25 -12.60
C SER A 73 0.93 9.38 -13.45
N PRO A 74 0.83 9.40 -14.80
CA PRO A 74 1.33 10.52 -15.58
C PRO A 74 0.60 11.83 -15.27
N VAL A 75 -0.71 11.80 -15.02
CA VAL A 75 -1.47 12.99 -14.60
C VAL A 75 -0.93 13.56 -13.28
N ALA A 76 -0.67 12.72 -12.29
CA ALA A 76 -0.08 13.13 -11.01
C ALA A 76 1.30 13.78 -11.18
N VAL A 77 2.17 13.20 -12.03
CA VAL A 77 3.51 13.76 -12.33
C VAL A 77 3.41 15.11 -13.04
N LEU A 78 2.50 15.23 -14.01
CA LEU A 78 2.25 16.48 -14.73
C LEU A 78 1.75 17.58 -13.78
N LEU A 79 0.71 17.29 -12.98
CA LEU A 79 0.15 18.21 -11.99
C LEU A 79 1.16 18.57 -10.88
N ALA A 80 2.11 17.69 -10.58
CA ALA A 80 3.17 17.98 -9.62
C ALA A 80 4.28 18.89 -10.17
N GLY A 81 4.30 19.13 -11.50
CA GLY A 81 5.35 19.88 -12.19
C GLY A 81 6.66 19.10 -12.30
N ARG A 82 6.62 17.76 -12.20
CA ARG A 82 7.81 16.90 -12.08
C ARG A 82 8.19 16.19 -13.39
N TRP A 83 7.68 16.65 -14.53
CA TRP A 83 7.93 16.00 -15.83
C TRP A 83 9.34 16.27 -16.40
N ARG A 84 9.84 17.51 -16.27
CA ARG A 84 11.13 17.97 -16.82
C ARG A 84 12.17 18.31 -15.77
N ASP A 85 11.86 18.08 -14.49
CA ASP A 85 12.80 18.34 -13.42
C ASP A 85 13.96 17.35 -13.50
N THR A 86 15.18 17.77 -13.15
CA THR A 86 16.31 16.83 -13.10
C THR A 86 16.18 16.01 -11.82
N ASP A 87 16.45 14.70 -11.90
CA ASP A 87 16.48 13.83 -10.71
C ASP A 87 17.39 14.48 -9.66
N LYS A 88 16.82 14.78 -8.48
CA LYS A 88 17.63 15.29 -7.37
C LYS A 88 18.49 14.14 -6.87
N ALA A 89 19.74 14.44 -6.50
CA ALA A 89 20.71 13.46 -6.05
C ALA A 89 20.07 12.45 -5.08
N THR A 90 20.25 11.17 -5.38
CA THR A 90 19.69 10.05 -4.62
C THR A 90 20.10 10.18 -3.16
N ALA A 91 19.14 10.24 -2.25
CA ALA A 91 19.45 10.04 -0.84
C ALA A 91 20.03 8.63 -0.69
N GLU A 92 21.16 8.48 -0.01
CA GLU A 92 21.66 7.16 0.42
C GLU A 92 20.56 6.49 1.24
N PRO A 93 19.88 5.46 0.70
CA PRO A 93 18.83 4.80 1.45
C PRO A 93 19.46 4.11 2.67
N GLY A 94 18.71 4.04 3.78
CA GLY A 94 19.07 3.10 4.84
C GLY A 94 19.23 1.71 4.22
N GLY A 95 20.38 1.08 4.43
CA GLY A 95 20.68 -0.21 3.79
C GLY A 95 19.62 -1.26 4.11
N PHE A 96 19.30 -2.11 3.12
CA PHE A 96 18.38 -3.23 3.30
C PHE A 96 19.06 -4.31 4.15
N THR A 97 18.59 -4.53 5.38
CA THR A 97 19.13 -5.59 6.25
C THR A 97 18.08 -6.67 6.52
N PRO A 98 18.49 -7.94 6.71
CA PRO A 98 17.55 -9.00 7.11
C PRO A 98 16.75 -8.66 8.37
N LEU A 99 17.36 -7.92 9.31
CA LEU A 99 16.67 -7.47 10.54
C LEU A 99 15.53 -6.47 10.23
N MET A 100 15.72 -5.59 9.24
CA MET A 100 14.66 -4.66 8.82
C MET A 100 13.53 -5.39 8.11
N LEU A 101 13.85 -6.39 7.29
CA LEU A 101 12.83 -7.26 6.69
C LEU A 101 12.04 -8.02 7.75
N LEU A 102 12.72 -8.57 8.75
CA LEU A 102 12.06 -9.23 9.87
C LEU A 102 11.17 -8.25 10.63
N ALA A 103 11.63 -7.03 10.89
CA ALA A 103 10.85 -6.00 11.57
C ALA A 103 9.61 -5.60 10.76
N VAL A 104 9.70 -5.51 9.43
CA VAL A 104 8.57 -5.28 8.52
C VAL A 104 7.54 -6.40 8.66
N VAL A 105 7.97 -7.66 8.56
CA VAL A 105 7.08 -8.82 8.64
C VAL A 105 6.37 -8.86 9.99
N VAL A 106 7.12 -8.76 11.09
CA VAL A 106 6.57 -8.78 12.46
C VAL A 106 5.60 -7.63 12.68
N ALA A 107 5.95 -6.40 12.26
CA ALA A 107 5.07 -5.26 12.41
C ALA A 107 3.77 -5.44 11.62
N TYR A 108 3.85 -5.92 10.38
CA TYR A 108 2.67 -6.16 9.55
C TYR A 108 1.75 -7.21 10.17
N GLU A 109 2.29 -8.34 10.63
CA GLU A 109 1.54 -9.39 11.34
C GLU A 109 0.83 -8.82 12.58
N VAL A 110 1.57 -8.16 13.46
CA VAL A 110 1.00 -7.58 14.70
C VAL A 110 -0.13 -6.61 14.38
N LEU A 111 0.06 -5.72 13.40
CA LEU A 111 -0.96 -4.75 13.00
C LEU A 111 -2.18 -5.43 12.38
N TYR A 112 -1.96 -6.41 11.50
CA TYR A 112 -3.03 -7.19 10.85
C TYR A 112 -3.89 -7.92 11.89
N TRP A 113 -3.27 -8.70 12.77
CA TRP A 113 -4.00 -9.47 13.78
C TRP A 113 -4.68 -8.57 14.81
N THR A 114 -4.05 -7.47 15.21
CA THR A 114 -4.64 -6.53 16.16
C THR A 114 -5.87 -5.85 15.55
N ALA A 115 -5.75 -5.29 14.34
CA ALA A 115 -6.86 -4.62 13.67
C ALA A 115 -8.01 -5.60 13.39
N GLY A 116 -7.69 -6.79 12.85
CA GLY A 116 -8.68 -7.82 12.59
C GLY A 116 -9.40 -8.29 13.85
N THR A 117 -8.69 -8.48 14.96
CA THR A 117 -9.31 -8.87 16.24
C THR A 117 -10.24 -7.79 16.78
N LEU A 118 -9.87 -6.51 16.65
CA LEU A 118 -10.71 -5.39 17.10
C LEU A 118 -11.98 -5.23 16.25
N VAL A 119 -11.89 -5.53 14.95
CA VAL A 119 -13.02 -5.38 14.03
C VAL A 119 -13.88 -6.65 13.92
N TYR A 120 -13.33 -7.83 14.23
CA TYR A 120 -14.02 -9.12 14.11
C TYR A 120 -15.42 -9.15 14.73
N PRO A 121 -15.69 -8.59 15.93
CA PRO A 121 -17.04 -8.59 16.50
C PRO A 121 -18.11 -7.96 15.62
N TYR A 122 -17.74 -7.01 14.74
CA TYR A 122 -18.66 -6.30 13.85
C TYR A 122 -18.88 -7.01 12.52
N ILE A 123 -18.03 -7.99 12.18
CA ILE A 123 -18.06 -8.71 10.90
C ILE A 123 -18.13 -10.23 11.08
N ALA A 124 -18.26 -10.71 12.33
CA ALA A 124 -18.26 -12.13 12.67
C ALA A 124 -19.37 -12.89 11.94
N ASP A 125 -20.58 -12.32 11.87
CA ASP A 125 -21.72 -12.95 11.20
C ASP A 125 -21.47 -13.19 9.71
N PHE A 126 -20.75 -12.27 9.05
CA PHE A 126 -20.38 -12.42 7.63
C PHE A 126 -19.49 -13.65 7.41
N TYR A 127 -18.51 -13.85 8.28
CA TYR A 127 -17.65 -15.03 8.21
C TYR A 127 -18.35 -16.31 8.70
N ALA A 128 -19.14 -16.25 9.77
CA ALA A 128 -19.84 -17.41 10.31
C ALA A 128 -20.84 -18.03 9.31
N THR A 129 -21.52 -17.18 8.53
CA THR A 129 -22.60 -17.61 7.62
C THR A 129 -22.13 -17.88 6.20
N THR A 130 -21.14 -17.13 5.71
CA THR A 130 -20.87 -17.04 4.28
C THR A 130 -19.52 -17.63 3.89
N ARG A 131 -18.53 -17.70 4.80
CA ARG A 131 -17.12 -18.00 4.42
C ARG A 131 -16.32 -18.70 5.53
N THR A 132 -15.72 -19.84 5.20
CA THR A 132 -14.74 -20.48 6.11
C THR A 132 -13.44 -19.68 6.13
N ILE A 133 -13.05 -19.17 7.30
CA ILE A 133 -11.75 -18.52 7.51
C ILE A 133 -10.64 -19.57 7.34
N PRO A 134 -9.60 -19.33 6.51
CA PRO A 134 -8.48 -20.25 6.38
C PRO A 134 -7.74 -20.47 7.71
N PRO A 135 -6.99 -21.57 7.86
CA PRO A 135 -6.18 -21.81 9.05
C PRO A 135 -5.21 -20.65 9.32
N THR A 136 -4.99 -20.33 10.60
CA THR A 136 -4.19 -19.18 11.04
C THR A 136 -2.77 -19.15 10.47
N TYR A 137 -2.11 -20.31 10.40
CA TYR A 137 -0.77 -20.42 9.81
C TYR A 137 -0.74 -20.04 8.32
N ALA A 138 -1.81 -20.35 7.59
CA ALA A 138 -1.92 -20.05 6.16
C ALA A 138 -2.20 -18.56 5.95
N VAL A 139 -3.04 -17.96 6.81
CA VAL A 139 -3.26 -16.50 6.84
C VAL A 139 -1.93 -15.79 7.10
N ALA A 140 -1.19 -16.17 8.16
CA ALA A 140 0.11 -15.60 8.47
C ALA A 140 1.09 -15.72 7.28
N ALA A 141 1.20 -16.90 6.66
CA ALA A 141 2.08 -17.07 5.49
C ALA A 141 1.76 -16.09 4.34
N VAL A 142 0.48 -15.81 4.09
CA VAL A 142 0.07 -14.79 3.11
C VAL A 142 0.41 -13.39 3.56
N GLN A 143 0.22 -13.06 4.84
CA GLN A 143 0.56 -11.74 5.37
C GLN A 143 2.07 -11.45 5.30
N VAL A 144 2.93 -12.45 5.50
CA VAL A 144 4.37 -12.35 5.21
C VAL A 144 4.59 -11.87 3.77
N GLY A 145 3.99 -12.56 2.78
CA GLY A 145 4.12 -12.18 1.37
C GLY A 145 3.61 -10.77 1.07
N ARG A 146 2.44 -10.43 1.60
CA ARG A 146 1.81 -9.10 1.42
C ARG A 146 2.66 -7.98 2.00
N SER A 147 3.24 -8.17 3.19
CA SER A 147 4.12 -7.18 3.81
C SER A 147 5.33 -6.85 2.93
N LEU A 148 5.93 -7.85 2.28
CA LEU A 148 7.06 -7.68 1.38
C LEU A 148 6.65 -7.01 0.06
N ILE A 149 5.44 -7.30 -0.43
CA ILE A 149 4.88 -6.65 -1.64
C ILE A 149 4.72 -5.14 -1.41
N PHE A 150 4.17 -4.73 -0.26
CA PHE A 150 4.08 -3.31 0.11
C PHE A 150 5.45 -2.63 0.10
N VAL A 151 6.45 -3.22 0.77
CA VAL A 151 7.80 -2.67 0.81
C VAL A 151 8.42 -2.64 -0.58
N GLY A 152 8.29 -3.70 -1.36
CA GLY A 152 8.79 -3.77 -2.74
C GLY A 152 8.22 -2.67 -3.63
N ALA A 153 6.93 -2.36 -3.50
CA ALA A 153 6.28 -1.29 -4.26
C ALA A 153 6.77 0.12 -3.85
N ALA A 154 7.03 0.35 -2.56
CA ALA A 154 7.48 1.64 -2.04
C ALA A 154 9.00 1.87 -2.15
N TYR A 155 9.79 0.80 -2.22
CA TYR A 155 11.25 0.87 -2.16
C TYR A 155 11.89 1.74 -3.26
N PRO A 156 11.45 1.70 -4.54
CA PRO A 156 11.99 2.59 -5.57
C PRO A 156 11.84 4.07 -5.24
N LEU A 157 10.71 4.46 -4.62
CA LEU A 157 10.45 5.83 -4.19
C LEU A 157 11.31 6.24 -3.00
N LEU A 158 11.45 5.35 -2.02
CA LEU A 158 12.33 5.56 -0.87
C LEU A 158 13.78 5.81 -1.32
N LYS A 159 14.29 4.98 -2.23
CA LYS A 159 15.63 5.13 -2.83
C LYS A 159 15.78 6.41 -3.66
N SER A 160 14.70 6.92 -4.23
CA SER A 160 14.71 8.19 -4.97
C SER A 160 14.72 9.44 -4.09
N GLY A 161 14.62 9.30 -2.76
CA GLY A 161 14.61 10.43 -1.83
C GLY A 161 13.20 10.98 -1.57
N LEU A 162 12.31 10.14 -1.06
CA LEU A 162 10.95 10.54 -0.67
C LEU A 162 10.97 11.39 0.62
N ARG A 163 10.62 12.68 0.50
CA ARG A 163 10.56 13.60 1.65
C ARG A 163 9.36 13.28 2.53
N GLY A 164 9.56 13.25 3.85
CA GLY A 164 8.50 12.90 4.79
C GLY A 164 7.98 11.47 4.61
N ALA A 165 8.84 10.54 4.17
CA ALA A 165 8.45 9.19 3.80
C ALA A 165 7.53 8.45 4.80
N PRO A 166 7.72 8.53 6.13
CA PRO A 166 6.79 7.89 7.07
C PRO A 166 5.35 8.32 6.86
N LEU A 167 5.09 9.63 6.83
CA LEU A 167 3.73 10.15 6.67
C LEU A 167 3.20 9.92 5.26
N VAL A 168 4.03 10.09 4.23
CA VAL A 168 3.61 9.88 2.84
C VAL A 168 3.23 8.42 2.61
N LEU A 169 4.03 7.46 3.08
CA LEU A 169 3.71 6.03 2.96
C LEU A 169 2.50 5.64 3.81
N ALA A 170 2.34 6.21 5.01
CA ALA A 170 1.15 6.01 5.83
C ALA A 170 -0.12 6.44 5.08
N LEU A 171 -0.11 7.60 4.41
CA LEU A 171 -1.22 8.05 3.59
C LEU A 171 -1.47 7.15 2.38
N VAL A 172 -0.42 6.72 1.68
CA VAL A 172 -0.54 5.80 0.53
C VAL A 172 -1.19 4.49 0.97
N TYR A 173 -0.61 3.83 1.97
CA TYR A 173 -1.08 2.50 2.36
C TYR A 173 -2.50 2.59 2.97
N SER A 174 -2.79 3.63 3.74
CA SER A 174 -4.11 3.85 4.34
C SER A 174 -5.18 4.17 3.29
N LEU A 175 -4.92 5.14 2.41
CA LEU A 175 -5.92 5.68 1.49
C LEU A 175 -6.00 4.86 0.20
N ILE A 176 -4.86 4.59 -0.45
CA ILE A 176 -4.83 3.79 -1.69
C ILE A 176 -5.01 2.31 -1.36
N GLY A 177 -4.34 1.81 -0.32
CA GLY A 177 -4.38 0.38 0.05
C GLY A 177 -5.62 -0.03 0.84
N GLY A 178 -6.17 0.86 1.69
CA GLY A 178 -7.31 0.56 2.57
C GLY A 178 -8.63 1.18 2.11
N ILE A 179 -8.77 2.50 2.17
CA ILE A 179 -10.06 3.18 1.96
C ILE A 179 -10.54 3.09 0.51
N ALA A 180 -9.71 3.51 -0.46
CA ALA A 180 -10.14 3.69 -1.83
C ALA A 180 -10.74 2.42 -2.47
N PRO A 181 -10.12 1.23 -2.32
CA PRO A 181 -10.63 -0.02 -2.91
C PRO A 181 -12.01 -0.43 -2.40
N LEU A 182 -12.43 0.08 -1.23
CA LEU A 182 -13.70 -0.25 -0.58
C LEU A 182 -14.80 0.80 -0.84
N LEU A 183 -14.47 1.93 -1.48
CA LEU A 183 -15.46 2.96 -1.86
C LEU A 183 -16.44 2.49 -2.96
N PRO A 184 -16.01 1.82 -4.04
CA PRO A 184 -16.94 1.33 -5.06
C PRO A 184 -17.84 0.22 -4.50
N ASP A 185 -19.06 0.14 -5.02
CA ASP A 185 -19.99 -0.94 -4.66
C ASP A 185 -19.45 -2.30 -5.08
N ASN A 186 -19.55 -3.25 -4.15
CA ASN A 186 -19.03 -4.59 -4.30
C ASN A 186 -20.12 -5.61 -3.93
N PRO A 187 -20.57 -6.48 -4.87
CA PRO A 187 -21.58 -7.48 -4.57
C PRO A 187 -21.09 -8.57 -3.59
N TYR A 188 -19.78 -8.69 -3.37
CA TYR A 188 -19.18 -9.70 -2.50
C TYR A 188 -19.00 -9.25 -1.05
N MET A 189 -19.12 -7.96 -0.77
CA MET A 189 -18.94 -7.39 0.56
C MET A 189 -20.03 -6.35 0.84
N PRO A 190 -20.98 -6.64 1.75
CA PRO A 190 -22.05 -5.72 2.12
C PRO A 190 -21.53 -4.36 2.60
N PRO A 191 -22.31 -3.27 2.49
CA PRO A 191 -21.88 -1.93 2.88
C PRO A 191 -21.32 -1.83 4.31
N ASP A 192 -21.98 -2.47 5.29
CA ASP A 192 -21.54 -2.41 6.68
C ASP A 192 -20.19 -3.13 6.88
N VAL A 193 -20.02 -4.30 6.25
CA VAL A 193 -18.74 -5.05 6.28
C VAL A 193 -17.64 -4.23 5.60
N ARG A 194 -17.93 -3.58 4.46
CA ARG A 194 -16.98 -2.69 3.77
C ARG A 194 -16.55 -1.53 4.66
N PHE A 195 -17.48 -0.94 5.41
CA PHE A 195 -17.19 0.18 6.30
C PHE A 195 -16.22 -0.23 7.42
N TYR A 196 -16.53 -1.32 8.13
CA TYR A 196 -15.65 -1.83 9.19
C TYR A 196 -14.31 -2.31 8.66
N HIS A 197 -14.30 -2.99 7.51
CA HIS A 197 -13.07 -3.42 6.86
C HIS A 197 -12.25 -2.22 6.34
N ALA A 198 -12.87 -1.12 5.93
CA ALA A 198 -12.17 0.11 5.58
C ALA A 198 -11.50 0.73 6.80
N ILE A 199 -12.13 0.73 7.98
CA ILE A 199 -11.51 1.17 9.23
C ILE A 199 -10.32 0.28 9.58
N GLU A 200 -10.52 -1.05 9.58
CA GLU A 200 -9.50 -2.06 9.85
C GLU A 200 -8.26 -1.88 8.97
N THR A 201 -8.46 -1.91 7.65
CA THR A 201 -7.38 -1.88 6.67
C THR A 201 -6.72 -0.51 6.60
N SER A 202 -7.48 0.58 6.67
CA SER A 202 -6.90 1.92 6.60
C SER A 202 -6.04 2.26 7.83
N THR A 203 -6.46 1.86 9.03
CA THR A 203 -5.72 2.16 10.27
C THR A 203 -4.46 1.31 10.40
N SER A 204 -4.56 0.00 10.17
CA SER A 204 -3.41 -0.91 10.18
C SER A 204 -2.39 -0.53 9.09
N ASN A 205 -2.85 -0.24 7.86
CA ASN A 205 -1.98 0.19 6.77
C ASN A 205 -1.35 1.56 7.02
N PHE A 206 -2.05 2.48 7.69
CA PHE A 206 -1.47 3.78 8.10
C PHE A 206 -0.28 3.57 9.02
N LEU A 207 -0.46 2.80 10.09
CA LEU A 207 0.59 2.48 11.06
C LEU A 207 1.74 1.71 10.39
N PHE A 208 1.42 0.79 9.49
CA PHE A 208 2.43 0.05 8.74
C PHE A 208 3.26 0.96 7.82
N GLY A 209 2.63 1.92 7.14
CA GLY A 209 3.33 2.91 6.32
C GLY A 209 4.28 3.79 7.14
N LEU A 210 3.89 4.15 8.37
CA LEU A 210 4.80 4.82 9.31
C LEU A 210 6.02 3.95 9.62
N VAL A 211 5.80 2.68 9.98
CA VAL A 211 6.87 1.72 10.28
C VAL A 211 7.84 1.59 9.11
N VAL A 212 7.33 1.32 7.91
CA VAL A 212 8.14 1.18 6.69
C VAL A 212 8.93 2.47 6.44
N GLY A 213 8.27 3.64 6.45
CA GLY A 213 8.97 4.89 6.21
C GLY A 213 10.06 5.17 7.24
N PHE A 214 9.81 4.93 8.54
CA PHE A 214 10.83 5.13 9.59
C PHE A 214 12.00 4.16 9.48
N LEU A 215 11.74 2.88 9.20
CA LEU A 215 12.78 1.86 9.04
C LEU A 215 13.72 2.23 7.90
N PHE A 216 13.17 2.59 6.73
CA PHE A 216 13.97 2.79 5.52
C PHE A 216 14.49 4.22 5.31
N THR A 217 14.09 5.20 6.14
CA THR A 217 14.64 6.58 6.09
C THR A 217 15.51 6.97 7.28
N ARG A 218 15.63 6.14 8.32
CA ARG A 218 16.63 6.35 9.37
C ARG A 218 18.03 6.27 8.77
N ARG A 219 18.72 7.43 8.71
CA ARG A 219 20.14 7.50 8.38
C ARG A 219 20.91 6.63 9.36
N ARG A 220 21.78 5.74 8.86
CA ARG A 220 22.84 5.19 9.72
C ARG A 220 23.69 6.38 10.21
N PRO A 221 24.05 6.47 11.50
CA PRO A 221 25.07 7.41 11.93
C PRO A 221 26.30 7.18 11.06
N ALA A 222 26.86 8.25 10.50
CA ALA A 222 28.14 8.15 9.80
C ALA A 222 29.14 7.53 10.78
N THR A 223 29.75 6.41 10.41
CA THR A 223 30.92 5.90 11.13
C THR A 223 31.93 7.05 11.20
N PRO A 224 32.43 7.43 12.38
CA PRO A 224 33.49 8.43 12.47
C PRO A 224 34.65 7.94 11.59
N VAL A 225 35.12 8.79 10.68
CA VAL A 225 36.38 8.53 9.99
C VAL A 225 37.45 8.52 11.08
N PRO A 226 38.20 7.41 11.29
CA PRO A 226 39.33 7.44 12.21
C PRO A 226 40.32 8.49 11.71
N ALA A 227 40.73 9.38 12.63
CA ALA A 227 41.68 10.46 12.38
C ALA A 227 43.08 9.94 12.02
#